data_AF-J3NDC2-F1
#
_entry.id   AF-J3NDC2-F1
#
_cell.length_a   1.000
_cell.length_b   1.000
_cell.length_c   1.000
_cell.angle_alpha   90.00
_cell.angle_beta   90.00
_cell.angle_gamma   90.00
#
_symmetry.space_group_name_H-M   'P 1'
#
loop_
_entity.id
_entity.type
_entity.pdbx_description
1 polymer ?
#
loop_
_entity_poly.entity_id
_entity_poly.type
_entity_poly.pdbx_seq_one_letter_code
_entity_poly.pdbx_strand_id
1 'polypeptide(L)'
;MAATTQDHPPAGADPAAVAYVRCVTELSACSVGRNTDRLPPPQLRRRPRGVAFPAAVTAALDDLKELFSEGSAPMAVYARYKARRERAEHEGRLHDAVSLRLSVVGRIRDLALESVAARRGLEEARYFVRRTLRLLRRDAAEGGRDDGGADAEAASGRVVSLVELLCHFQGREAALVAALEAVDAAEAAELSEKAALEDIPEVPRATEEEDQLMLEAAGRFSHDVDVLVKFT
;
A
#
# COMPACT_ATOMS: atom_id res chain seq x y z
N MET A 1 -43.70 -1.26 23.13
CA MET A 1 -44.28 -0.33 22.14
C MET A 1 -43.37 -0.33 20.93
N ALA A 2 -43.70 -1.15 19.94
CA ALA A 2 -42.99 -1.26 18.68
C ALA A 2 -43.94 -0.70 17.61
N ALA A 3 -43.58 0.44 17.02
CA ALA A 3 -44.21 0.91 15.80
C ALA A 3 -43.38 0.33 14.64
N THR A 4 -43.84 -0.79 14.11
CA THR A 4 -43.44 -1.32 12.81
C THR A 4 -43.90 -0.34 11.74
N THR A 5 -42.98 0.49 11.25
CA THR A 5 -43.15 1.23 10.01
C THR A 5 -43.13 0.20 8.88
N GLN A 6 -44.31 -0.22 8.41
CA GLN A 6 -44.42 -0.97 7.17
C GLN A 6 -44.18 0.01 6.02
N ASP A 7 -43.00 -0.08 5.41
CA ASP A 7 -42.72 0.43 4.07
C ASP A 7 -43.64 -0.31 3.09
N HIS A 8 -44.78 0.29 2.79
CA HIS A 8 -45.61 -0.13 1.67
C HIS A 8 -45.19 0.67 0.44
N PRO A 9 -44.98 0.01 -0.72
CA PRO A 9 -44.76 0.74 -1.97
C PRO A 9 -45.96 1.67 -2.20
N PRO A 10 -45.75 2.85 -2.80
CA PRO A 10 -46.82 3.82 -3.00
C PRO A 10 -48.01 3.15 -3.68
N ALA A 11 -49.18 3.21 -3.04
CA ALA A 11 -50.39 2.52 -3.48
C ALA A 11 -50.70 2.89 -4.95
N GLY A 12 -50.57 1.92 -5.86
CA GLY A 12 -50.78 2.10 -7.30
C GLY A 12 -49.52 2.26 -8.16
N ALA A 13 -48.31 2.13 -7.60
CA ALA A 13 -47.09 2.15 -8.39
C ALA A 13 -46.88 0.84 -9.19
N ASP A 14 -46.43 0.99 -10.43
CA ASP A 14 -46.09 -0.14 -11.29
C ASP A 14 -44.93 -0.95 -10.65
N PRO A 15 -45.09 -2.27 -10.42
CA PRO A 15 -44.03 -3.10 -9.85
C PRO A 15 -42.72 -3.07 -10.67
N ALA A 16 -42.80 -2.83 -12.00
CA ALA A 16 -41.62 -2.63 -12.83
C ALA A 16 -40.90 -1.32 -12.53
N ALA A 17 -41.63 -0.25 -12.17
CA ALA A 17 -41.05 1.02 -11.74
C ALA A 17 -40.29 0.84 -10.42
N VAL A 18 -40.90 0.20 -9.44
CA VAL A 18 -40.31 -0.06 -8.12
C VAL A 18 -39.06 -0.92 -8.25
N ALA A 19 -39.11 -1.99 -9.06
CA ALA A 19 -37.96 -2.86 -9.30
C ALA A 19 -36.79 -2.12 -9.99
N TYR A 20 -37.10 -1.22 -10.95
CA TYR A 20 -36.08 -0.40 -11.60
C TYR A 20 -35.44 0.59 -10.63
N VAL A 21 -36.24 1.33 -9.86
CA VAL A 21 -35.71 2.31 -8.89
C VAL A 21 -34.88 1.62 -7.81
N ARG A 22 -35.34 0.47 -7.31
CA ARG A 22 -34.57 -0.36 -6.37
C ARG A 22 -33.24 -0.81 -6.95
N CYS A 23 -33.20 -1.21 -8.22
CA CYS A 23 -31.95 -1.54 -8.89
C CYS A 23 -31.00 -0.35 -8.96
N VAL A 24 -31.51 0.84 -9.29
CA VAL A 24 -30.72 2.08 -9.34
C VAL A 24 -30.17 2.44 -7.95
N THR A 25 -31.00 2.40 -6.90
CA THR A 25 -30.56 2.74 -5.53
C THR A 25 -29.57 1.74 -4.96
N GLU A 26 -29.76 0.44 -5.19
CA GLU A 26 -28.80 -0.61 -4.76
C GLU A 26 -27.43 -0.44 -5.44
N LEU A 27 -27.41 -0.08 -6.73
CA LEU A 27 -26.17 0.17 -7.47
C LEU A 27 -25.49 1.48 -7.01
N SER A 28 -26.28 2.51 -6.71
CA SER A 28 -25.80 3.77 -6.12
C SER A 28 -25.25 3.57 -4.70
N ALA A 29 -25.85 2.70 -3.88
CA ALA A 29 -25.34 2.38 -2.55
C ALA A 29 -24.01 1.61 -2.60
N CYS A 30 -23.80 0.76 -3.61
CA CYS A 30 -22.53 0.05 -3.80
C CYS A 30 -21.37 1.00 -4.17
N SER A 31 -21.64 2.10 -4.85
CA SER A 31 -20.62 3.12 -5.19
C SER A 31 -20.17 3.98 -4.01
N VAL A 32 -20.97 4.07 -2.93
CA VAL A 32 -20.63 4.87 -1.74
C VAL A 32 -19.63 4.14 -0.82
N GLY A 33 -19.47 2.81 -0.95
CA GLY A 33 -18.75 2.00 0.04
C GLY A 33 -17.42 1.37 -0.41
N ARG A 34 -17.19 1.09 -1.70
CA ARG A 34 -15.96 0.43 -2.17
C ARG A 34 -15.63 0.82 -3.62
N ASN A 35 -14.40 1.30 -3.82
CA ASN A 35 -13.74 1.55 -5.12
C ASN A 35 -14.64 2.23 -6.16
N THR A 36 -14.56 3.56 -6.19
CA THR A 36 -15.25 4.47 -7.10
C THR A 36 -14.77 4.38 -8.57
N ASP A 37 -14.31 3.20 -9.01
CA ASP A 37 -13.88 2.96 -10.40
C ASP A 37 -15.04 2.62 -11.34
N ARG A 38 -16.25 2.46 -10.80
CA ARG A 38 -17.40 2.10 -11.62
C ARG A 38 -18.07 3.37 -12.11
N LEU A 39 -17.96 3.57 -13.43
CA LEU A 39 -18.89 4.38 -14.20
C LEU A 39 -20.32 4.16 -13.69
N PRO A 40 -21.16 5.21 -13.72
CA PRO A 40 -22.55 5.14 -13.31
C PRO A 40 -23.25 3.95 -13.96
N PRO A 41 -24.18 3.29 -13.26
CA PRO A 41 -24.67 2.01 -13.72
C PRO A 41 -25.33 2.14 -15.10
N PRO A 42 -25.05 1.23 -16.05
CA PRO A 42 -25.64 1.27 -17.39
C PRO A 42 -27.18 1.25 -17.36
N GLN A 43 -27.78 0.84 -16.23
CA GLN A 43 -29.20 0.90 -15.94
C GLN A 43 -29.76 2.33 -15.94
N LEU A 44 -29.02 3.36 -15.50
CA LEU A 44 -29.46 4.77 -15.59
C LEU A 44 -29.72 5.20 -17.05
N ARG A 45 -29.07 4.54 -18.01
CA ARG A 45 -29.22 4.81 -19.45
C ARG A 45 -30.38 4.06 -20.11
N ARG A 46 -31.06 3.14 -19.41
CA ARG A 46 -32.12 2.27 -19.96
C ARG A 46 -33.36 2.22 -19.07
N ARG A 47 -34.14 3.32 -19.08
CA ARG A 47 -35.45 3.33 -18.43
C ARG A 47 -36.40 2.30 -19.07
N PRO A 48 -37.20 1.58 -18.28
CA PRO A 48 -38.23 0.71 -18.81
C PRO A 48 -39.25 1.52 -19.62
N ARG A 49 -39.60 1.03 -20.80
CA ARG A 49 -40.57 1.69 -21.70
C ARG A 49 -41.99 1.40 -21.24
N GLY A 50 -42.88 2.38 -21.34
CA GLY A 50 -44.31 2.23 -21.00
C GLY A 50 -44.62 2.27 -19.51
N VAL A 51 -43.63 2.55 -18.67
CA VAL A 51 -43.77 2.69 -17.21
C VAL A 51 -43.89 4.17 -16.86
N ALA A 52 -44.90 4.53 -16.07
CA ALA A 52 -45.06 5.88 -15.55
C ALA A 52 -44.45 6.00 -14.16
N PHE A 53 -43.57 6.99 -13.98
CA PHE A 53 -43.02 7.34 -12.67
C PHE A 53 -43.71 8.61 -12.15
N PRO A 54 -43.84 8.79 -10.83
CA PRO A 54 -44.18 10.09 -10.26
C PRO A 54 -43.23 11.18 -10.76
N ALA A 55 -43.73 12.42 -10.85
CA ALA A 55 -42.95 13.54 -11.39
C ALA A 55 -41.61 13.73 -10.64
N ALA A 56 -41.61 13.63 -9.31
CA ALA A 56 -40.41 13.74 -8.49
C ALA A 56 -39.37 12.65 -8.78
N VAL A 57 -39.82 11.40 -8.99
CA VAL A 57 -38.93 10.27 -9.35
C VAL A 57 -38.39 10.43 -10.77
N THR A 58 -39.21 10.93 -11.68
CA THR A 58 -38.77 11.23 -13.06
C THR A 58 -37.68 12.29 -13.06
N ALA A 59 -37.88 13.39 -12.33
CA ALA A 59 -36.91 14.47 -12.18
C ALA A 59 -35.61 13.95 -11.55
N ALA A 60 -35.67 13.23 -10.43
CA ALA A 60 -34.49 12.64 -9.79
C ALA A 60 -33.71 11.71 -10.75
N LEU A 61 -34.42 10.88 -11.52
CA LEU A 61 -33.77 10.03 -12.52
C LEU A 61 -33.18 10.82 -13.70
N ASP A 62 -33.75 11.99 -14.06
CA ASP A 62 -33.26 12.85 -15.15
C ASP A 62 -31.99 13.59 -14.69
N ASP A 63 -32.02 14.13 -13.48
CA ASP A 63 -30.89 14.80 -12.83
C ASP A 63 -29.70 13.85 -12.64
N LEU A 64 -29.93 12.63 -12.13
CA LEU A 64 -28.89 11.60 -12.04
C LEU A 64 -28.31 11.29 -13.42
N LYS A 65 -29.14 11.18 -14.46
CA LYS A 65 -28.66 10.93 -15.82
C LYS A 65 -27.83 12.10 -16.37
N GLU A 66 -28.18 13.33 -16.04
CA GLU A 66 -27.43 14.54 -16.40
C GLU A 66 -26.06 14.57 -15.70
N LEU A 67 -26.04 14.39 -14.37
CA LEU A 67 -24.81 14.36 -13.56
C LEU A 67 -23.80 13.35 -14.12
N PHE A 68 -24.30 12.19 -14.52
CA PHE A 68 -23.52 11.05 -15.01
C PHE A 68 -23.41 10.97 -16.54
N SER A 69 -23.81 12.02 -17.24
CA SER A 69 -23.68 12.08 -18.69
C SER A 69 -22.21 12.19 -19.09
N GLU A 70 -21.88 11.58 -20.22
CA GLU A 70 -20.52 11.61 -20.76
C GLU A 70 -20.19 13.04 -21.21
N GLY A 71 -19.08 13.58 -20.69
CA GLY A 71 -18.72 14.98 -20.93
C GLY A 71 -19.45 16.00 -20.05
N SER A 72 -20.23 15.56 -19.04
CA SER A 72 -20.79 16.48 -18.05
C SER A 72 -19.68 17.20 -17.28
N ALA A 73 -19.94 18.45 -16.88
CA ALA A 73 -18.96 19.21 -16.08
C ALA A 73 -18.60 18.48 -14.77
N PRO A 74 -19.55 17.92 -13.99
CA PRO A 74 -19.22 17.12 -12.81
C PRO A 74 -18.34 15.90 -13.11
N MET A 75 -18.60 15.17 -14.20
CA MET A 75 -17.79 14.00 -14.57
C MET A 75 -16.37 14.40 -15.01
N ALA A 76 -16.23 15.51 -15.72
CA ALA A 76 -14.93 16.03 -16.13
C ALA A 76 -14.10 16.47 -14.90
N VAL A 77 -14.72 17.17 -13.95
CA VAL A 77 -14.06 17.56 -12.69
C VAL A 77 -13.71 16.33 -11.86
N TYR A 78 -14.61 15.35 -11.77
CA TYR A 78 -14.35 14.08 -11.07
C TYR A 78 -13.17 13.32 -11.68
N ALA A 79 -13.07 13.24 -13.01
CA ALA A 79 -11.95 12.60 -13.70
C ALA A 79 -10.61 13.30 -13.39
N ARG A 80 -10.60 14.64 -13.39
CA ARG A 80 -9.44 15.44 -12.97
C ARG A 80 -9.07 15.19 -11.51
N TYR A 81 -10.05 15.19 -10.60
CA TYR A 81 -9.85 14.87 -9.19
C TYR A 81 -9.24 13.47 -9.02
N LYS A 82 -9.76 12.47 -9.74
CA LYS A 82 -9.26 11.09 -9.70
C LYS A 82 -7.80 11.02 -10.13
N ALA A 83 -7.45 11.64 -11.26
CA ALA A 83 -6.08 11.69 -11.74
C ALA A 83 -5.13 12.37 -10.74
N ARG A 84 -5.53 13.48 -10.10
CA ARG A 84 -4.74 14.11 -9.03
C ARG A 84 -4.53 13.17 -7.85
N ARG A 85 -5.58 12.46 -7.44
CA ARG A 85 -5.52 11.55 -6.29
C ARG A 85 -4.60 10.37 -6.57
N GLU A 86 -4.77 9.72 -7.72
CA GLU A 86 -3.90 8.64 -8.19
C GLU A 86 -2.45 9.09 -8.26
N ARG A 87 -2.19 10.27 -8.84
CA ARG A 87 -0.84 10.85 -8.90
C ARG A 87 -0.27 11.09 -7.50
N ALA A 88 -1.02 11.71 -6.60
CA ALA A 88 -0.58 11.97 -5.23
C ALA A 88 -0.28 10.68 -4.44
N GLU A 89 -1.06 9.62 -4.66
CA GLU A 89 -0.79 8.30 -4.07
C GLU A 89 0.54 7.71 -4.57
N HIS A 90 0.82 7.80 -5.88
CA HIS A 90 2.10 7.37 -6.46
C HIS A 90 3.28 8.26 -6.03
N GLU A 91 3.09 9.58 -5.93
CA GLU A 91 4.10 10.51 -5.41
C GLU A 91 4.44 10.19 -3.94
N GLY A 92 3.45 9.85 -3.12
CA GLY A 92 3.65 9.38 -1.75
C GLY A 92 4.47 8.09 -1.69
N ARG A 93 4.10 7.08 -2.48
CA ARG A 93 4.87 5.82 -2.59
C ARG A 93 6.28 6.04 -3.10
N LEU A 94 6.48 6.92 -4.07
CA LEU A 94 7.80 7.31 -4.56
C LEU A 94 8.64 7.93 -3.45
N HIS A 95 8.05 8.84 -2.66
CA HIS A 95 8.74 9.45 -1.52
C HIS A 95 9.17 8.41 -0.48
N ASP A 96 8.30 7.44 -0.18
CA ASP A 96 8.60 6.34 0.74
C ASP A 96 9.74 5.45 0.19
N ALA A 97 9.70 5.11 -1.10
CA ALA A 97 10.75 4.31 -1.75
C ALA A 97 12.12 5.02 -1.72
N VAL A 98 12.15 6.32 -2.02
CA VAL A 98 13.38 7.13 -1.94
C VAL A 98 13.89 7.20 -0.50
N SER A 99 12.98 7.40 0.46
CA SER A 99 13.33 7.46 1.89
C SER A 99 13.92 6.14 2.39
N LEU A 100 13.32 5.02 1.99
CA LEU A 100 13.84 3.68 2.26
C LEU A 100 15.23 3.51 1.66
N ARG A 101 15.42 3.86 0.38
CA ARG A 101 16.72 3.76 -0.29
C ARG A 101 17.80 4.54 0.45
N LEU A 102 17.51 5.79 0.82
CA LEU A 102 18.45 6.63 1.58
C LEU A 102 18.77 6.05 2.96
N SER A 103 17.77 5.48 3.65
CA SER A 103 17.97 4.79 4.93
C SER A 103 18.89 3.58 4.79
N VAL A 104 18.65 2.73 3.79
CA VAL A 104 19.48 1.52 3.54
C VAL A 104 20.90 1.92 3.13
N VAL A 105 21.06 2.93 2.28
CA VAL A 105 22.40 3.48 1.92
C VAL A 105 23.13 4.00 3.16
N GLY A 106 22.42 4.66 4.07
CA GLY A 106 22.96 5.05 5.38
C GLY A 106 23.45 3.84 6.18
N ARG A 107 22.63 2.78 6.25
CA ARG A 107 23.00 1.54 6.95
C ARG A 107 24.23 0.86 6.33
N ILE A 108 24.35 0.83 5.00
CA ILE A 108 25.53 0.30 4.31
C ILE A 108 26.78 1.11 4.69
N ARG A 109 26.67 2.44 4.76
CA ARG A 109 27.79 3.29 5.19
C ARG A 109 28.21 2.97 6.62
N ASP A 110 27.27 2.80 7.54
CA ASP A 110 27.57 2.43 8.92
C ASP A 110 28.26 1.06 8.99
N LEU A 111 27.72 0.06 8.29
CA LEU A 111 28.34 -1.27 8.19
C LEU A 111 29.76 -1.20 7.61
N ALA A 112 30.01 -0.34 6.62
CA ALA A 112 31.34 -0.12 6.07
C ALA A 112 32.31 0.49 7.10
N LEU A 113 31.87 1.48 7.87
CA LEU A 113 32.67 2.09 8.94
C LEU A 113 33.00 1.07 10.04
N GLU A 114 31.99 0.33 10.50
CA GLU A 114 32.20 -0.75 11.45
C GLU A 114 33.16 -1.79 10.87
N SER A 115 33.11 -2.09 9.57
CA SER A 115 33.96 -3.10 8.92
C SER A 115 35.42 -2.65 8.85
N VAL A 116 35.65 -1.35 8.62
CA VAL A 116 36.99 -0.74 8.71
C VAL A 116 37.53 -0.80 10.14
N ALA A 117 36.70 -0.50 11.14
CA ALA A 117 37.07 -0.64 12.55
C ALA A 117 37.42 -2.10 12.89
N ALA A 118 36.59 -3.05 12.44
CA ALA A 118 36.80 -4.47 12.69
C ALA A 118 38.03 -5.03 11.95
N ARG A 119 38.39 -4.49 10.77
CA ARG A 119 39.64 -4.82 10.06
C ARG A 119 40.89 -4.52 10.90
N ARG A 120 40.88 -3.49 11.75
CA ARG A 120 42.00 -3.22 12.67
C ARG A 120 42.13 -4.32 13.72
N GLY A 121 41.00 -4.80 14.24
CA GLY A 121 40.95 -5.99 15.11
C GLY A 121 41.16 -7.32 14.37
N LEU A 122 41.10 -7.33 13.03
CA LEU A 122 41.22 -8.55 12.24
C LEU A 122 42.66 -9.05 12.15
N GLU A 123 43.66 -8.17 12.23
CA GLU A 123 45.07 -8.60 12.37
C GLU A 123 45.36 -9.15 13.77
N GLU A 124 44.76 -8.58 14.81
CA GLU A 124 44.80 -9.12 16.18
C GLU A 124 44.08 -10.47 16.26
N ALA A 125 42.93 -10.59 15.59
CA ALA A 125 42.20 -11.84 15.41
C ALA A 125 43.04 -12.87 14.67
N ARG A 126 43.66 -12.52 13.53
CA ARG A 126 44.55 -13.41 12.77
C ARG A 126 45.73 -13.87 13.60
N TYR A 127 46.33 -12.98 14.39
CA TYR A 127 47.36 -13.32 15.35
C TYR A 127 46.83 -14.29 16.40
N PHE A 128 45.66 -14.02 16.99
CA PHE A 128 44.99 -14.88 17.95
C PHE A 128 44.69 -16.26 17.37
N VAL A 129 44.10 -16.34 16.16
CA VAL A 129 43.84 -17.59 15.43
C VAL A 129 45.13 -18.37 15.22
N ARG A 130 46.18 -17.72 14.68
CA ARG A 130 47.47 -18.38 14.43
C ARG A 130 48.13 -18.86 15.72
N ARG A 131 48.06 -18.06 16.79
CA ARG A 131 48.57 -18.42 18.11
C ARG A 131 47.80 -19.60 18.69
N THR A 132 46.47 -19.54 18.66
CA THR A 132 45.57 -20.60 19.11
C THR A 132 45.80 -21.89 18.35
N LEU A 133 45.90 -21.87 17.02
CA LEU A 133 46.19 -23.05 16.21
C LEU A 133 47.58 -23.64 16.52
N ARG A 134 48.58 -22.79 16.83
CA ARG A 134 49.91 -23.27 17.27
C ARG A 134 49.85 -23.94 18.64
N LEU A 135 49.10 -23.38 19.59
CA LEU A 135 48.91 -23.95 20.93
C LEU A 135 48.17 -25.28 20.84
N LEU A 136 47.04 -25.34 20.12
CA LEU A 136 46.30 -26.58 19.89
C LEU A 136 47.16 -27.69 19.25
N ARG A 137 48.03 -27.34 18.29
CA ARG A 137 48.97 -28.29 17.68
C ARG A 137 50.05 -28.77 18.67
N ARG A 138 50.44 -27.92 19.62
CA ARG A 138 51.41 -28.26 20.66
C ARG A 138 50.77 -29.18 21.71
N ASP A 139 49.58 -28.83 22.18
CA ASP A 139 48.78 -29.63 23.11
C ASP A 139 48.53 -31.04 22.52
N ALA A 140 48.24 -31.13 21.23
CA ALA A 140 48.09 -32.40 20.51
C ALA A 140 49.40 -33.21 20.34
N ALA A 141 50.56 -32.56 20.38
CA ALA A 141 51.87 -33.21 20.26
C ALA A 141 52.46 -33.63 21.62
N GLU A 142 52.08 -32.95 22.71
CA GLU A 142 52.53 -33.20 24.08
C GLU A 142 51.62 -34.20 24.84
N GLY A 143 50.49 -34.62 24.24
CA GLY A 143 49.44 -35.51 24.80
C GLY A 143 49.84 -36.97 25.11
N GLY A 144 51.03 -37.20 25.66
CA GLY A 144 51.50 -38.50 26.14
C GLY A 144 51.81 -38.57 27.64
N ARG A 145 51.55 -37.53 28.45
CA ARG A 145 51.77 -37.61 29.90
C ARG A 145 50.60 -37.00 30.68
N ASP A 146 50.15 -37.80 31.65
CA ASP A 146 49.06 -37.56 32.60
C ASP A 146 48.97 -36.12 33.09
N ASP A 147 47.90 -35.42 32.68
CA ASP A 147 47.13 -34.38 33.41
C ASP A 147 46.06 -33.73 32.49
N GLY A 148 45.47 -34.50 31.57
CA GLY A 148 44.77 -34.03 30.37
C GLY A 148 43.42 -33.29 30.52
N GLY A 149 43.01 -32.89 31.72
CA GLY A 149 41.75 -32.17 31.96
C GLY A 149 41.82 -30.66 31.68
N ALA A 150 42.84 -29.99 32.23
CA ALA A 150 42.95 -28.53 32.15
C ALA A 150 43.38 -28.04 30.74
N ASP A 151 44.24 -28.80 30.06
CA ASP A 151 44.69 -28.48 28.70
C ASP A 151 43.59 -28.68 27.67
N ALA A 152 42.73 -29.70 27.85
CA ALA A 152 41.57 -29.93 27.00
C ALA A 152 40.49 -28.84 27.15
N GLU A 153 40.28 -28.32 28.37
CA GLU A 153 39.34 -27.23 28.64
C GLU A 153 39.85 -25.89 28.05
N ALA A 154 41.15 -25.60 28.20
CA ALA A 154 41.78 -24.43 27.59
C ALA A 154 41.76 -24.50 26.04
N ALA A 155 41.99 -25.69 25.47
CA ALA A 155 41.86 -25.94 24.04
C ALA A 155 40.43 -25.71 23.54
N SER A 156 39.43 -26.22 24.27
CA SER A 156 38.01 -26.05 23.95
C SER A 156 37.58 -24.58 24.01
N GLY A 157 37.95 -23.85 25.06
CA GLY A 157 37.67 -22.41 25.17
C GLY A 157 38.28 -21.60 24.03
N ARG A 158 39.50 -21.94 23.59
CA ARG A 158 40.16 -21.31 22.45
C ARG A 158 39.43 -21.54 21.12
N VAL A 159 38.88 -22.73 20.91
CA VAL A 159 38.06 -23.05 19.72
C VAL A 159 36.73 -22.30 19.77
N VAL A 160 36.06 -22.26 20.92
CA VAL A 160 34.80 -21.52 21.10
C VAL A 160 34.98 -20.04 20.77
N SER A 161 36.00 -19.37 21.33
CA SER A 161 36.25 -17.95 21.03
C SER A 161 36.57 -17.70 19.55
N LEU A 162 37.22 -18.64 18.87
CA LEU A 162 37.47 -18.55 17.43
C LEU A 162 36.17 -18.68 16.61
N VAL A 163 35.30 -19.63 16.97
CA VAL A 163 34.01 -19.82 16.33
C VAL A 163 33.12 -18.60 16.54
N GLU A 164 33.04 -18.06 17.76
CA GLU A 164 32.29 -16.85 18.07
C GLU A 164 32.73 -15.66 17.22
N LEU A 165 34.05 -15.49 17.07
CA LEU A 165 34.62 -14.43 16.25
C LEU A 165 34.26 -14.59 14.77
N LEU A 166 34.35 -15.80 14.22
CA LEU A 166 33.97 -16.07 12.84
C LEU A 166 32.47 -15.88 12.61
N CYS A 167 31.62 -16.35 13.53
CA CYS A 167 30.18 -16.15 13.47
C CYS A 167 29.82 -14.66 13.50
N HIS A 168 30.50 -13.85 14.32
CA HIS A 168 30.30 -12.40 14.34
C HIS A 168 30.58 -11.75 12.98
N PHE A 169 31.68 -12.12 12.31
CA PHE A 169 32.00 -11.58 10.99
C PHE A 169 31.05 -12.07 9.90
N GLN A 170 30.67 -13.34 9.92
CA GLN A 170 29.67 -13.91 9.00
C GLN A 170 28.31 -13.23 9.13
N GLY A 171 27.86 -12.96 10.36
CA GLY A 171 26.59 -12.23 10.59
C GLY A 171 26.60 -10.82 10.00
N ARG A 172 27.76 -10.16 10.00
CA ARG A 172 27.93 -8.82 9.42
C ARG A 172 28.01 -8.84 7.89
N GLU A 173 28.64 -9.85 7.32
CA GLU A 173 28.61 -10.11 5.87
C GLU A 173 27.17 -10.36 5.41
N ALA A 174 26.42 -11.22 6.11
CA ALA A 174 25.01 -11.46 5.81
C ALA A 174 24.16 -10.18 5.92
N ALA A 175 24.39 -9.34 6.94
CA ALA A 175 23.71 -8.06 7.07
C ALA A 175 24.04 -7.08 5.92
N LEU A 176 25.27 -7.09 5.42
CA LEU A 176 25.66 -6.28 4.26
C LEU A 176 24.99 -6.78 2.97
N VAL A 177 24.97 -8.09 2.74
CA VAL A 177 24.29 -8.69 1.58
C VAL A 177 22.80 -8.33 1.60
N ALA A 178 22.13 -8.53 2.74
CA ALA A 178 20.72 -8.15 2.89
C ALA A 178 20.48 -6.65 2.67
N ALA A 179 21.41 -5.79 3.10
CA ALA A 179 21.31 -4.36 2.86
C ALA A 179 21.49 -4.01 1.37
N LEU A 180 22.39 -4.67 0.64
CA LEU A 180 22.56 -4.48 -0.80
C LEU A 180 21.30 -4.92 -1.57
N GLU A 181 20.76 -6.10 -1.26
CA GLU A 181 19.50 -6.58 -1.85
C GLU A 181 18.33 -5.62 -1.55
N ALA A 182 18.30 -5.02 -0.35
CA ALA A 182 17.30 -4.02 0.00
C ALA A 182 17.46 -2.71 -0.78
N VAL A 183 18.69 -2.31 -1.15
CA VAL A 183 18.91 -1.17 -2.07
C VAL A 183 18.36 -1.49 -3.44
N ASP A 184 18.69 -2.65 -4.01
CA ASP A 184 18.21 -3.05 -5.34
C ASP A 184 16.67 -3.08 -5.38
N ALA A 185 16.04 -3.62 -4.33
CA ALA A 185 14.59 -3.63 -4.20
C ALA A 185 13.99 -2.21 -4.07
N ALA A 186 14.62 -1.33 -3.28
CA ALA A 186 14.17 0.05 -3.12
C ALA A 186 14.35 0.87 -4.42
N GLU A 187 15.42 0.63 -5.18
CA GLU A 187 15.65 1.22 -6.49
C GLU A 187 14.63 0.74 -7.52
N ALA A 188 14.32 -0.56 -7.53
CA ALA A 188 13.28 -1.11 -8.39
C ALA A 188 11.89 -0.52 -8.07
N ALA A 189 11.57 -0.34 -6.78
CA ALA A 189 10.35 0.32 -6.36
C ALA A 189 10.32 1.80 -6.80
N GLU A 190 11.42 2.55 -6.60
CA GLU A 190 11.54 3.94 -7.05
C GLU A 190 11.32 4.07 -8.57
N LEU A 191 11.93 3.19 -9.37
CA LEU A 191 11.76 3.17 -10.82
C LEU A 191 10.34 2.80 -11.24
N SER A 192 9.71 1.84 -10.56
CA SER A 192 8.32 1.44 -10.81
C SER A 192 7.34 2.58 -10.56
N GLU A 193 7.49 3.30 -9.45
CA GLU A 193 6.61 4.43 -9.13
C GLU A 193 6.84 5.62 -10.07
N LYS A 194 8.10 5.88 -10.49
CA LYS A 194 8.38 6.88 -11.53
C LYS A 194 7.71 6.53 -12.87
N ALA A 195 7.81 5.28 -13.31
CA ALA A 195 7.16 4.83 -14.53
C ALA A 195 5.63 4.99 -14.44
N ALA A 196 5.03 4.63 -13.31
CA ALA A 196 3.59 4.83 -13.11
C ALA A 196 3.18 6.32 -13.14
N LEU A 197 4.02 7.23 -12.65
CA LEU A 197 3.78 8.67 -12.72
C LEU A 197 3.90 9.26 -14.14
N GLU A 198 4.64 8.61 -15.05
CA GLU A 198 4.71 9.00 -16.47
C GLU A 198 3.38 8.72 -17.18
N ASP A 199 2.66 7.68 -16.79
CA ASP A 199 1.36 7.30 -17.37
C ASP A 199 0.20 8.19 -16.87
N ILE A 200 0.35 8.82 -15.69
CA ILE A 200 -0.71 9.64 -15.09
C ILE A 200 -0.53 11.10 -15.52
N PRO A 201 -1.56 11.73 -16.15
CA PRO A 201 -1.44 13.10 -16.62
C PRO A 201 -1.23 14.07 -15.46
N GLU A 202 -0.39 15.08 -15.68
CA GLU A 202 -0.28 16.22 -14.77
C GLU A 202 -1.51 17.10 -14.91
N VAL A 203 -2.34 17.10 -13.87
CA VAL A 203 -3.56 17.92 -13.80
C VAL A 203 -3.31 19.11 -12.88
N PRO A 204 -3.68 20.34 -13.30
CA PRO A 204 -3.62 21.51 -12.43
C PRO A 204 -4.33 21.28 -11.10
N ARG A 205 -3.91 21.99 -10.05
CA ARG A 205 -4.58 21.97 -8.75
C ARG A 205 -6.06 22.30 -8.88
N ALA A 206 -6.86 21.76 -7.96
CA ALA A 206 -8.28 22.06 -7.87
C ALA A 206 -8.49 23.57 -7.70
N THR A 207 -9.49 24.10 -8.40
CA THR A 207 -9.98 25.46 -8.19
C THR A 207 -11.17 25.42 -7.24
N GLU A 208 -11.47 26.55 -6.59
CA GLU A 208 -12.65 26.67 -5.74
C GLU A 208 -13.96 26.36 -6.51
N GLU A 209 -14.01 26.73 -7.80
CA GLU A 209 -15.14 26.41 -8.69
C GLU A 209 -15.32 24.90 -8.89
N GLU A 210 -14.23 24.15 -9.01
CA GLU A 210 -14.29 22.69 -9.12
C GLU A 210 -14.77 22.05 -7.82
N ASP A 211 -14.26 22.52 -6.68
CA ASP A 211 -14.65 22.02 -5.37
C ASP A 211 -16.14 22.30 -5.11
N GLN A 212 -16.60 23.51 -5.45
CA GLN A 212 -18.01 23.89 -5.36
C GLN A 212 -18.87 23.02 -6.28
N LEU A 213 -18.45 22.79 -7.53
CA LEU A 213 -19.18 21.94 -8.46
C LEU A 213 -19.29 20.50 -7.95
N MET A 214 -18.23 19.97 -7.35
CA MET A 214 -18.22 18.64 -6.74
C MET A 214 -19.17 18.55 -5.54
N LEU A 215 -19.18 19.57 -4.67
CA LEU A 215 -20.08 19.65 -3.53
C LEU A 215 -21.54 19.73 -3.96
N GLU A 216 -21.85 20.56 -4.96
CA GLU A 216 -23.20 20.68 -5.53
C GLU A 216 -23.65 19.38 -6.19
N ALA A 217 -22.79 18.73 -6.98
CA ALA A 217 -23.07 17.45 -7.60
C ALA A 217 -23.31 16.35 -6.56
N ALA A 218 -22.52 16.31 -5.49
CA ALA A 218 -22.72 15.36 -4.38
C ALA A 218 -24.03 15.62 -3.62
N GLY A 219 -24.39 16.91 -3.42
CA GLY A 219 -25.65 17.31 -2.82
C GLY A 219 -26.86 16.89 -3.65
N ARG A 220 -26.85 17.18 -4.96
CA ARG A 220 -27.88 16.75 -5.92
C ARG A 220 -28.00 15.23 -5.95
N PHE A 221 -26.88 14.51 -6.09
CA PHE A 221 -26.87 13.04 -6.07
C PHE A 221 -27.51 12.48 -4.80
N SER A 222 -27.15 13.01 -3.63
CA SER A 222 -27.69 12.53 -2.36
C SER A 222 -29.20 12.80 -2.26
N HIS A 223 -29.64 13.99 -2.69
CA HIS A 223 -31.06 14.35 -2.72
C HIS A 223 -31.86 13.44 -3.66
N ASP A 224 -31.36 13.21 -4.87
CA ASP A 224 -32.04 12.39 -5.87
C ASP A 224 -32.12 10.93 -5.42
N VAL A 225 -31.03 10.38 -4.85
CA VAL A 225 -31.03 9.03 -4.28
C VAL A 225 -32.03 8.93 -3.13
N ASP A 226 -32.14 9.93 -2.26
CA ASP A 226 -33.16 9.94 -1.19
C ASP A 226 -34.60 9.95 -1.74
N VAL A 227 -34.85 10.69 -2.82
CA VAL A 227 -36.15 10.68 -3.52
C VAL A 227 -36.46 9.28 -4.07
N LEU A 228 -35.46 8.61 -4.64
CA LEU A 228 -35.59 7.25 -5.16
C LEU A 228 -35.82 6.22 -4.04
N VAL A 229 -35.09 6.31 -2.93
CA VAL A 229 -35.26 5.41 -1.77
C VAL A 229 -36.64 5.55 -1.15
N LYS A 230 -37.21 6.76 -1.08
CA LYS A 230 -38.58 6.98 -0.58
C LYS A 230 -39.67 6.44 -1.51
N PHE A 231 -39.34 6.16 -2.77
CA PHE A 231 -40.29 5.60 -3.74
C PHE A 231 -40.35 4.07 -3.70
N THR A 232 -39.27 3.40 -3.28
CA THR A 232 -39.16 1.94 -3.17
C THR A 232 -39.70 1.43 -1.85
#